data_AF-A0A3L9Z6F0-F1
#
_entry.id   AF-A0A3L9Z6F0-F1
#
_cell.length_a   1.000
_cell.length_b   1.000
_cell.length_c   1.000
_cell.angle_alpha   90.00
_cell.angle_beta   90.00
_cell.angle_gamma   90.00
#
_symmetry.space_group_name_H-M   'P 1'
#
loop_
_entity.id
_entity.type
_entity.pdbx_description
1 polymer ?
#
loop_
_entity_poly.entity_id
_entity_poly.type
_entity_poly.pdbx_seq_one_letter_code
_entity_poly.pdbx_strand_id
1 'polypeptide(L)'
;MKKKHKEYQIEKFFQSIDNKFDRGVNQSIQELNNAFDEIGSDLEYWATMSQNNPKEYNEAEERINEFGSSISEQMHEKINNGTFIEEELSALYEMKIIYSFKHLEINLKRFLIMFYEDNSISKTYKWENIIEYLKGRNIDLSNIAGYKEVNELRNVNNSLKHSINSLDKSLNSIKEFKNNSTKDHSNLSRFYERIEDSSILFLSSLSEEIIKEFYDFNDTKIKILAEHVTTGMNKETSEKLILKIKDIFS
;
A
#
# COMPACT_ATOMS: atom_id res chain seq x y z
N MET A 1 19.52 -4.56 -28.84
CA MET A 1 20.12 -3.50 -27.98
C MET A 1 19.08 -2.74 -27.13
N LYS A 2 17.89 -2.38 -27.67
CA LYS A 2 16.84 -1.65 -26.91
C LYS A 2 16.23 -2.41 -25.71
N LYS A 3 15.99 -3.73 -25.82
CA LYS A 3 15.43 -4.55 -24.73
C LYS A 3 16.32 -4.56 -23.47
N LYS A 4 17.59 -4.94 -23.61
CA LYS A 4 18.57 -4.94 -22.52
C LYS A 4 18.73 -3.57 -21.84
N HIS A 5 18.63 -2.48 -22.61
CA HIS A 5 18.67 -1.14 -22.04
C HIS A 5 17.44 -0.83 -21.18
N LYS A 6 16.24 -1.21 -21.63
CA LYS A 6 15.01 -1.07 -20.82
C LYS A 6 15.06 -1.95 -19.57
N GLU A 7 15.48 -3.22 -19.68
CA GLU A 7 15.68 -4.12 -18.53
C GLU A 7 16.59 -3.50 -17.46
N TYR A 8 17.71 -2.92 -17.88
CA TYR A 8 18.62 -2.21 -16.96
C TYR A 8 17.99 -0.96 -16.30
N GLN A 9 17.21 -0.18 -17.06
CA GLN A 9 16.50 0.98 -16.50
C GLN A 9 15.46 0.55 -15.45
N ILE A 10 14.79 -0.58 -15.67
CA ILE A 10 13.80 -1.15 -14.75
C ILE A 10 14.47 -1.61 -13.45
N GLU A 11 15.60 -2.32 -13.55
CA GLU A 11 16.37 -2.74 -12.39
C GLU A 11 16.77 -1.54 -11.53
N LYS A 12 17.32 -0.48 -12.16
CA LYS A 12 17.64 0.78 -11.48
C LYS A 12 16.43 1.47 -10.87
N PHE A 13 15.29 1.42 -11.54
CA PHE A 13 14.04 1.98 -11.03
C PHE A 13 13.64 1.28 -9.73
N PHE A 14 13.61 -0.06 -9.70
CA PHE A 14 13.26 -0.82 -8.50
C PHE A 14 14.26 -0.64 -7.36
N GLN A 15 15.56 -0.55 -7.66
CA GLN A 15 16.58 -0.20 -6.65
C GLN A 15 16.39 1.20 -6.04
N SER A 16 15.68 2.09 -6.73
CA SER A 16 15.37 3.45 -6.25
C SER A 16 14.06 3.56 -5.47
N ILE A 17 13.22 2.51 -5.48
CA ILE A 17 11.98 2.48 -4.72
C ILE A 17 12.32 2.16 -3.27
N ASP A 18 12.07 3.12 -2.39
CA ASP A 18 12.43 3.02 -0.99
C ASP A 18 11.43 3.86 -0.19
N ASN A 19 10.68 3.20 0.70
CA ASN A 19 9.73 3.87 1.58
C ASN A 19 10.50 4.57 2.71
N LYS A 20 10.86 5.84 2.45
CA LYS A 20 11.59 6.66 3.42
C LYS A 20 10.75 7.03 4.65
N PHE A 21 9.42 7.03 4.53
CA PHE A 21 8.53 7.38 5.63
C PHE A 21 8.57 6.32 6.72
N ASP A 22 8.44 5.04 6.34
CA ASP A 22 8.42 3.91 7.29
C ASP A 22 9.64 3.90 8.20
N ARG A 23 10.83 4.10 7.63
CA ARG A 23 12.07 4.17 8.43
C ARG A 23 12.04 5.29 9.48
N GLY A 24 11.39 6.41 9.18
CA GLY A 24 11.29 7.53 10.10
C GLY A 24 10.28 7.31 11.22
N VAL A 25 9.19 6.56 10.97
CA VAL A 25 8.10 6.39 11.94
C VAL A 25 8.16 5.09 12.73
N ASN A 26 8.85 4.05 12.22
CA ASN A 26 8.88 2.74 12.88
C ASN A 26 9.48 2.80 14.30
N GLN A 27 10.46 3.67 14.54
CA GLN A 27 11.00 3.86 15.88
C GLN A 27 9.93 4.42 16.84
N SER A 28 9.20 5.46 16.44
CA SER A 28 8.13 6.04 17.26
C SER A 28 7.00 5.04 17.52
N ILE A 29 6.62 4.24 16.52
CA ILE A 29 5.63 3.17 16.70
C ILE A 29 6.13 2.15 17.72
N GLN A 30 7.40 1.75 17.66
CA GLN A 30 7.97 0.79 18.60
C GLN A 30 8.00 1.34 20.03
N GLU A 31 8.41 2.60 20.21
CA GLU A 31 8.42 3.26 21.52
C GLU A 31 7.02 3.36 22.12
N LEU A 32 6.02 3.74 21.32
CA LEU A 32 4.63 3.82 21.75
C LEU A 32 4.03 2.45 22.07
N ASN A 33 4.30 1.42 21.27
CA ASN A 33 3.85 0.06 21.57
C ASN A 33 4.43 -0.44 22.91
N ASN A 34 5.73 -0.23 23.14
CA ASN A 34 6.35 -0.61 24.42
C ASN A 34 5.69 0.11 25.60
N ALA A 35 5.45 1.43 25.47
CA ALA A 35 4.78 2.20 26.51
C ALA A 35 3.32 1.75 26.73
N PHE A 36 2.61 1.37 25.66
CA PHE A 36 1.26 0.83 25.75
C PHE A 36 1.23 -0.53 26.47
N ASP A 37 2.17 -1.42 26.15
CA ASP A 37 2.32 -2.73 26.78
C ASP A 37 2.69 -2.61 28.28
N GLU A 38 3.53 -1.65 28.64
CA GLU A 38 3.87 -1.33 30.03
C GLU A 38 2.62 -0.87 30.82
N ILE A 39 1.80 0.01 30.23
CA ILE A 39 0.53 0.44 30.85
C ILE A 39 -0.42 -0.75 31.03
N GLY A 40 -0.54 -1.62 30.02
CA GLY A 40 -1.36 -2.82 30.10
C GLY A 40 -0.93 -3.75 31.23
N SER A 41 0.39 -3.97 31.35
CA SER A 41 0.99 -4.81 32.39
C SER A 41 0.77 -4.24 33.81
N ASP A 42 0.90 -2.92 33.99
CA ASP A 42 0.63 -2.23 35.26
C ASP A 42 -0.84 -2.38 35.69
N LEU A 43 -1.78 -2.18 34.74
CA LEU A 43 -3.21 -2.30 35.01
C LEU A 43 -3.60 -3.74 35.38
N GLU A 44 -3.06 -4.73 34.66
CA GLU A 44 -3.29 -6.14 34.94
C GLU A 44 -2.73 -6.54 36.31
N TYR A 45 -1.55 -6.02 36.69
CA TYR A 45 -0.96 -6.26 38.01
C TYR A 45 -1.89 -5.80 39.13
N TRP A 46 -2.39 -4.56 39.08
CA TRP A 46 -3.29 -4.04 40.12
C TRP A 46 -4.63 -4.77 40.16
N ALA A 47 -5.19 -5.10 39.00
CA ALA A 47 -6.41 -5.89 38.91
C ALA A 47 -6.21 -7.27 39.57
N THR A 48 -5.11 -7.95 39.26
CA THR A 48 -4.76 -9.25 39.82
C THR A 48 -4.49 -9.18 41.32
N MET A 49 -3.77 -8.15 41.79
CA MET A 49 -3.46 -7.94 43.20
C MET A 49 -4.72 -7.70 44.04
N SER A 50 -5.67 -6.90 43.52
CA SER A 50 -6.94 -6.64 44.20
C SER A 50 -7.78 -7.90 44.38
N GLN A 51 -7.73 -8.83 43.41
CA GLN A 51 -8.51 -10.07 43.43
C GLN A 51 -7.85 -11.17 44.27
N ASN A 52 -6.54 -11.35 44.12
CA ASN A 52 -5.82 -12.49 44.70
C ASN A 52 -5.25 -12.18 46.08
N ASN A 53 -4.80 -10.94 46.32
CA ASN A 53 -4.13 -10.52 47.55
C ASN A 53 -4.75 -9.23 48.13
N PRO A 54 -6.05 -9.24 48.51
CA PRO A 54 -6.76 -8.02 48.92
C PRO A 54 -6.16 -7.34 50.17
N LYS A 55 -5.49 -8.08 51.05
CA LYS A 55 -4.79 -7.51 52.22
C LYS A 55 -3.59 -6.66 51.78
N GLU A 56 -2.75 -7.18 50.90
CA GLU A 56 -1.59 -6.45 50.36
C GLU A 56 -2.02 -5.26 49.51
N TYR A 57 -3.11 -5.42 48.75
CA TYR A 57 -3.73 -4.31 48.00
C TYR A 57 -4.15 -3.17 48.94
N ASN A 58 -4.87 -3.47 50.02
CA ASN A 58 -5.31 -2.44 50.98
C ASN A 58 -4.12 -1.78 51.70
N GLU A 59 -3.08 -2.54 52.06
CA GLU A 59 -1.85 -1.99 52.65
C GLU A 59 -1.08 -1.07 51.66
N ALA A 60 -1.11 -1.38 50.36
CA ALA A 60 -0.56 -0.50 49.33
C ALA A 60 -1.41 0.76 49.16
N GLU A 61 -2.74 0.62 49.14
CA GLU A 61 -3.69 1.73 49.06
C GLU A 61 -3.54 2.69 50.25
N GLU A 62 -3.45 2.17 51.48
CA GLU A 62 -3.22 3.01 52.67
C GLU A 62 -1.92 3.80 52.58
N ARG A 63 -0.82 3.17 52.16
CA ARG A 63 0.47 3.86 51.97
C ARG A 63 0.41 4.95 50.91
N ILE A 64 -0.30 4.73 49.81
CA ILE A 64 -0.45 5.72 48.74
C ILE A 64 -1.32 6.88 49.20
N ASN A 65 -2.38 6.61 49.98
CA ASN A 65 -3.24 7.63 50.58
C ASN A 65 -2.49 8.56 51.54
N GLU A 66 -1.45 8.09 52.23
CA GLU A 66 -0.57 8.94 53.05
C GLU A 66 0.14 10.04 52.24
N PHE A 67 0.35 9.83 50.93
CA PHE A 67 0.92 10.82 50.02
C PHE A 67 -0.15 11.65 49.27
N GLY A 68 -1.43 11.49 49.61
CA GLY A 68 -2.53 12.26 49.03
C GLY A 68 -2.97 11.79 47.64
N SER A 69 -2.84 10.49 47.34
CA SER A 69 -3.31 9.86 46.10
C SER A 69 -4.00 8.52 46.40
N SER A 70 -4.59 7.87 45.40
CA SER A 70 -5.11 6.49 45.51
C SER A 70 -4.65 5.63 44.33
N ILE A 71 -4.68 4.29 44.50
CA ILE A 71 -4.43 3.37 43.38
C ILE A 71 -5.47 3.61 42.27
N SER A 72 -6.71 3.90 42.64
CA SER A 72 -7.78 4.19 41.66
C SER A 72 -7.47 5.42 40.80
N GLU A 73 -6.93 6.49 41.40
CA GLU A 73 -6.52 7.69 40.66
C GLU A 73 -5.36 7.39 39.70
N GLN A 74 -4.35 6.65 40.17
CA GLN A 74 -3.20 6.26 39.34
C GLN A 74 -3.62 5.35 38.18
N MET A 75 -4.51 4.39 38.43
CA MET A 75 -5.06 3.53 37.37
C MET A 75 -5.86 4.35 36.35
N HIS A 76 -6.64 5.33 36.80
CA HIS A 76 -7.39 6.20 35.90
C HIS A 76 -6.45 7.04 35.01
N GLU A 77 -5.39 7.60 35.58
CA GLU A 77 -4.35 8.31 34.82
C GLU A 77 -3.69 7.40 33.77
N LYS A 78 -3.34 6.16 34.15
CA LYS A 78 -2.77 5.16 33.25
C LYS A 78 -3.71 4.81 32.10
N ILE A 79 -5.01 4.64 32.37
CA ILE A 79 -6.03 4.38 31.33
C ILE A 79 -6.12 5.56 30.35
N ASN A 80 -6.11 6.79 30.86
CA ASN A 80 -6.15 7.98 30.00
C ASN A 80 -4.88 8.08 29.12
N ASN A 81 -3.70 7.81 29.70
CA ASN A 81 -2.45 7.76 28.95
C ASN A 81 -2.44 6.65 27.90
N GLY A 82 -2.98 5.46 28.23
CA GLY A 82 -3.13 4.36 27.28
C GLY A 82 -4.04 4.72 26.11
N THR A 83 -5.16 5.38 26.39
CA THR A 83 -6.08 5.88 25.36
C THR A 83 -5.38 6.88 24.43
N PHE A 84 -4.60 7.81 24.98
CA PHE A 84 -3.82 8.75 24.19
C PHE A 84 -2.79 8.06 23.28
N ILE A 85 -2.05 7.07 23.82
CA ILE A 85 -1.07 6.30 23.02
C ILE A 85 -1.76 5.53 21.90
N GLU A 86 -2.93 4.94 22.15
CA GLU A 86 -3.71 4.24 21.13
C GLU A 86 -4.15 5.19 19.99
N GLU A 87 -4.55 6.42 20.31
CA GLU A 87 -4.86 7.45 19.32
C GLU A 87 -3.63 7.83 18.49
N GLU A 88 -2.46 8.00 19.12
CA GLU A 88 -1.20 8.28 18.42
C GLU A 88 -0.77 7.12 17.50
N LEU A 89 -0.84 5.88 17.99
CA LEU A 89 -0.55 4.68 17.18
C LEU A 89 -1.48 4.59 15.97
N SER A 90 -2.78 4.85 16.17
CA SER A 90 -3.76 4.88 15.08
C SER A 90 -3.36 5.92 14.04
N ALA A 91 -3.07 7.16 14.46
CA ALA A 91 -2.65 8.23 13.56
C ALA A 91 -1.37 7.88 12.78
N LEU A 92 -0.38 7.25 13.42
CA LEU A 92 0.86 6.83 12.74
C LEU A 92 0.59 5.79 11.65
N TYR A 93 -0.23 4.77 11.93
CA TYR A 93 -0.59 3.77 10.93
C TYR A 93 -1.46 4.34 9.80
N GLU A 94 -2.37 5.27 10.11
CA GLU A 94 -3.10 5.99 9.07
C GLU A 94 -2.16 6.71 8.12
N MET A 95 -1.15 7.41 8.65
CA MET A 95 -0.16 8.10 7.84
C MET A 95 0.71 7.14 7.03
N LYS A 96 1.09 5.97 7.58
CA LYS A 96 1.79 4.92 6.82
C LYS A 96 0.96 4.47 5.62
N ILE A 97 -0.33 4.19 5.81
CA ILE A 97 -1.24 3.77 4.74
C ILE A 97 -1.39 4.86 3.67
N ILE A 98 -1.63 6.10 4.08
CA ILE A 98 -1.78 7.25 3.17
C ILE A 98 -0.50 7.48 2.36
N TYR A 99 0.66 7.43 3.04
CA TYR A 99 1.95 7.59 2.40
C TYR A 99 2.22 6.46 1.42
N SER A 100 1.98 5.20 1.79
CA SER A 100 2.23 4.04 0.93
C SER A 100 1.41 4.08 -0.35
N PHE A 101 0.13 4.48 -0.27
CA PHE A 101 -0.65 4.69 -1.50
C PHE A 101 -0.08 5.84 -2.34
N LYS A 102 0.32 6.94 -1.71
CA LYS A 102 0.93 8.08 -2.42
C LYS A 102 2.25 7.70 -3.11
N HIS A 103 3.06 6.92 -2.43
CA HIS A 103 4.34 6.42 -2.92
C HIS A 103 4.14 5.49 -4.12
N LEU A 104 3.16 4.57 -4.04
CA LEU A 104 2.74 3.76 -5.17
C LEU A 104 2.31 4.64 -6.36
N GLU A 105 1.44 5.62 -6.15
CA GLU A 105 1.01 6.52 -7.23
C GLU A 105 2.22 7.17 -7.91
N ILE A 106 3.14 7.77 -7.14
CA ILE A 106 4.33 8.43 -7.69
C ILE A 106 5.17 7.45 -8.52
N ASN A 107 5.40 6.24 -8.01
CA ASN A 107 6.24 5.27 -8.67
C ASN A 107 5.57 4.68 -9.91
N LEU A 108 4.27 4.39 -9.87
CA LEU A 108 3.49 3.96 -11.04
C LEU A 108 3.54 5.02 -12.16
N LYS A 109 3.46 6.30 -11.80
CA LYS A 109 3.59 7.42 -12.77
C LYS A 109 4.96 7.42 -13.45
N ARG A 110 6.02 7.44 -12.65
CA ARG A 110 7.41 7.42 -13.14
C ARG A 110 7.65 6.21 -14.04
N PHE A 111 7.15 5.06 -13.62
CA PHE A 111 7.26 3.80 -14.32
C PHE A 111 6.57 3.82 -15.69
N LEU A 112 5.30 4.27 -15.77
CA LEU A 112 4.57 4.32 -17.05
C LEU A 112 5.20 5.33 -18.03
N ILE A 113 5.66 6.49 -17.55
CA ILE A 113 6.38 7.46 -18.37
C ILE A 113 7.66 6.84 -18.96
N MET A 114 8.43 6.11 -18.14
CA MET A 114 9.65 5.44 -18.57
C MET A 114 9.40 4.42 -19.69
N PHE A 115 8.29 3.69 -19.64
CA PHE A 115 7.99 2.66 -20.63
C PHE A 115 7.39 3.18 -21.93
N TYR A 116 6.41 4.08 -21.83
CA TYR A 116 5.64 4.53 -22.99
C TYR A 116 6.14 5.83 -23.59
N GLU A 117 7.06 6.53 -22.93
CA GLU A 117 7.57 7.86 -23.35
C GLU A 117 6.44 8.88 -23.60
N ASP A 118 5.27 8.62 -22.99
CA ASP A 118 4.03 9.33 -23.24
C ASP A 118 3.77 10.32 -22.09
N ASN A 119 4.10 11.58 -22.37
CA ASN A 119 3.88 12.66 -21.42
C ASN A 119 2.38 12.97 -21.21
N SER A 120 1.46 12.46 -22.03
CA SER A 120 0.02 12.67 -21.81
C SER A 120 -0.49 11.93 -20.58
N ILE A 121 0.17 10.81 -20.21
CA ILE A 121 -0.12 10.09 -18.98
C ILE A 121 0.04 11.03 -17.76
N SER A 122 0.94 12.03 -17.86
CA SER A 122 1.16 13.03 -16.80
C SER A 122 -0.11 13.78 -16.34
N LYS A 123 -1.11 13.91 -17.24
CA LYS A 123 -2.29 14.75 -17.06
C LYS A 123 -3.51 14.00 -16.52
N THR A 124 -3.49 12.67 -16.49
CA THR A 124 -4.72 11.87 -16.41
C THR A 124 -4.60 10.73 -15.40
N TYR A 125 -3.92 10.96 -14.26
CA TYR A 125 -3.61 9.92 -13.28
C TYR A 125 -4.72 9.56 -12.27
N LYS A 126 -5.98 9.65 -12.66
CA LYS A 126 -7.01 8.95 -11.87
C LYS A 126 -6.76 7.45 -12.05
N TRP A 127 -6.92 6.67 -10.99
CA TRP A 127 -6.66 5.23 -11.00
C TRP A 127 -7.43 4.52 -12.13
N GLU A 128 -8.67 4.92 -12.34
CA GLU A 128 -9.56 4.44 -13.40
C GLU A 128 -8.98 4.67 -14.79
N ASN A 129 -8.41 5.85 -15.01
CA ASN A 129 -7.79 6.18 -16.29
C ASN A 129 -6.52 5.36 -16.54
N ILE A 130 -5.77 4.99 -15.49
CA ILE A 130 -4.61 4.11 -15.60
C ILE A 130 -5.07 2.69 -15.99
N ILE A 131 -6.14 2.19 -15.39
CA ILE A 131 -6.76 0.91 -15.75
C ILE A 131 -7.15 0.94 -17.23
N GLU A 132 -7.89 1.96 -17.68
CA GLU A 132 -8.32 2.10 -19.07
C GLU A 132 -7.13 2.20 -20.04
N TYR A 133 -6.11 2.99 -19.68
CA TYR A 133 -4.90 3.17 -20.47
C TYR A 133 -4.14 1.87 -20.71
N LEU A 134 -4.00 1.04 -19.67
CA LEU A 134 -3.33 -0.26 -19.75
C LEU A 134 -4.20 -1.31 -20.43
N LYS A 135 -5.52 -1.29 -20.20
CA LYS A 135 -6.46 -2.16 -20.90
C LYS A 135 -6.46 -1.92 -22.41
N GLY A 136 -6.35 -0.67 -22.85
CA GLY A 136 -6.16 -0.30 -24.26
C GLY A 136 -4.86 -0.84 -24.88
N ARG A 137 -3.94 -1.36 -24.06
CA ARG A 137 -2.68 -2.00 -24.46
C ARG A 137 -2.67 -3.50 -24.16
N ASN A 138 -3.86 -4.11 -24.03
CA ASN A 138 -4.04 -5.53 -23.73
C ASN A 138 -3.46 -5.97 -22.36
N ILE A 139 -3.27 -5.04 -21.43
CA ILE A 139 -2.81 -5.35 -20.07
C ILE A 139 -4.00 -5.21 -19.12
N ASP A 140 -4.50 -6.34 -18.65
CA ASP A 140 -5.57 -6.40 -17.66
C ASP A 140 -4.99 -6.41 -16.23
N LEU A 141 -5.08 -5.26 -15.55
CA LEU A 141 -4.59 -5.10 -14.19
C LEU A 141 -5.19 -6.10 -13.19
N SER A 142 -6.42 -6.58 -13.42
CA SER A 142 -7.07 -7.51 -12.50
C SER A 142 -6.35 -8.86 -12.37
N ASN A 143 -5.52 -9.21 -13.35
CA ASN A 143 -4.73 -10.44 -13.37
C ASN A 143 -3.28 -10.24 -12.90
N ILE A 144 -2.88 -9.00 -12.57
CA ILE A 144 -1.52 -8.69 -12.12
C ILE A 144 -1.39 -9.03 -10.64
N ALA A 145 -0.35 -9.78 -10.26
CA ALA A 145 -0.08 -10.10 -8.86
C ALA A 145 0.10 -8.81 -8.04
N GLY A 146 -0.46 -8.79 -6.82
CA GLY A 146 -0.48 -7.61 -5.95
C GLY A 146 -1.56 -6.56 -6.29
N TYR A 147 -2.29 -6.70 -7.42
CA TYR A 147 -3.34 -5.73 -7.78
C TYR A 147 -4.46 -5.66 -6.74
N LYS A 148 -4.87 -6.81 -6.19
CA LYS A 148 -5.94 -6.89 -5.20
C LYS A 148 -5.57 -6.06 -3.97
N GLU A 149 -4.39 -6.30 -3.42
CA GLU A 149 -3.86 -5.63 -2.23
C GLU A 149 -3.66 -4.13 -2.47
N VAL A 150 -3.17 -3.75 -3.65
CA VAL A 150 -3.06 -2.34 -4.06
C VAL A 150 -4.43 -1.67 -4.15
N ASN A 151 -5.45 -2.36 -4.67
CA ASN A 151 -6.80 -1.82 -4.74
C ASN A 151 -7.44 -1.74 -3.34
N GLU A 152 -7.14 -2.67 -2.43
CA GLU A 152 -7.51 -2.58 -1.02
C GLU A 152 -6.83 -1.38 -0.35
N LEU A 153 -5.53 -1.17 -0.56
CA LEU A 153 -4.78 0.01 -0.10
C LEU A 153 -5.42 1.31 -0.58
N ARG A 154 -5.81 1.38 -1.87
CA ARG A 154 -6.55 2.52 -2.43
C ARG A 154 -7.84 2.79 -1.66
N ASN A 155 -8.63 1.74 -1.41
CA ASN A 155 -9.91 1.86 -0.72
C ASN A 155 -9.74 2.32 0.74
N VAL A 156 -8.78 1.74 1.47
CA VAL A 156 -8.47 2.15 2.84
C VAL A 156 -7.98 3.58 2.88
N ASN A 157 -7.02 3.97 2.03
CA ASN A 157 -6.55 5.35 1.94
C ASN A 157 -7.70 6.34 1.66
N ASN A 158 -8.64 6.00 0.77
CA ASN A 158 -9.79 6.86 0.47
C ASN A 158 -10.73 6.98 1.67
N SER A 159 -10.96 5.88 2.39
CA SER A 159 -11.74 5.92 3.62
C SER A 159 -11.05 6.77 4.68
N LEU A 160 -9.75 6.61 4.94
CA LEU A 160 -8.99 7.41 5.91
C LEU A 160 -9.08 8.92 5.61
N LYS A 161 -8.99 9.31 4.33
CA LYS A 161 -9.07 10.71 3.90
C LYS A 161 -10.45 11.37 4.08
N HIS A 162 -11.52 10.58 4.02
CA HIS A 162 -12.89 11.12 3.88
C HIS A 162 -13.83 10.76 5.02
N SER A 163 -13.44 9.84 5.90
CA SER A 163 -14.31 9.38 6.98
C SER A 163 -13.63 9.48 8.33
N ILE A 164 -13.90 10.60 8.99
CA ILE A 164 -13.41 10.92 10.34
C ILE A 164 -13.91 9.90 11.37
N ASN A 165 -15.13 9.35 11.22
CA ASN A 165 -15.76 8.53 12.27
C ASN A 165 -16.56 7.29 11.79
N SER A 166 -16.49 6.89 10.51
CA SER A 166 -17.22 5.70 10.03
C SER A 166 -16.43 4.90 9.01
N LEU A 167 -16.48 3.57 9.12
CA LEU A 167 -15.95 2.70 8.08
C LEU A 167 -16.86 2.81 6.85
N ASP A 168 -16.26 3.10 5.70
CA ASP A 168 -16.97 2.93 4.45
C ASP A 168 -17.35 1.44 4.32
N LYS A 169 -18.59 1.15 3.88
CA LYS A 169 -19.05 -0.21 3.64
C LYS A 169 -18.14 -0.97 2.67
N SER A 170 -17.39 -0.25 1.82
CA SER A 170 -16.36 -0.80 0.95
C SER A 170 -15.27 -1.58 1.70
N LEU A 171 -14.97 -1.20 2.96
CA LEU A 171 -13.93 -1.84 3.78
C LEU A 171 -14.35 -3.19 4.35
N ASN A 172 -15.65 -3.50 4.45
CA ASN A 172 -16.13 -4.79 4.97
C ASN A 172 -15.67 -6.01 4.15
N SER A 173 -15.18 -5.79 2.93
CA SER A 173 -14.58 -6.84 2.10
C SER A 173 -13.14 -7.19 2.50
N ILE A 174 -12.46 -6.28 3.20
CA ILE A 174 -11.05 -6.39 3.59
C ILE A 174 -10.96 -7.15 4.91
N LYS A 175 -10.05 -8.13 4.99
CA LYS A 175 -9.96 -9.09 6.10
C LYS A 175 -9.91 -8.43 7.48
N GLU A 176 -9.15 -7.36 7.62
CA GLU A 176 -8.90 -6.65 8.89
C GLU A 176 -10.07 -5.76 9.31
N PHE A 177 -10.93 -5.37 8.37
CA PHE A 177 -12.06 -4.46 8.58
C PHE A 177 -13.43 -5.16 8.50
N LYS A 178 -13.44 -6.50 8.56
CA LYS A 178 -14.67 -7.30 8.53
C LYS A 178 -15.47 -7.13 9.83
N ASN A 179 -16.80 -7.12 9.72
CA ASN A 179 -17.76 -7.12 10.83
C ASN A 179 -17.74 -5.84 11.71
N ASN A 180 -17.65 -4.65 11.09
CA ASN A 180 -17.63 -3.36 11.81
C ASN A 180 -16.46 -3.22 12.79
N SER A 181 -15.33 -3.89 12.54
CA SER A 181 -14.13 -3.69 13.35
C SER A 181 -13.63 -2.25 13.20
N THR A 182 -13.41 -1.58 14.32
CA THR A 182 -13.01 -0.18 14.42
C THR A 182 -11.73 0.12 13.64
N LYS A 183 -11.54 1.38 13.23
CA LYS A 183 -10.25 1.88 12.72
C LYS A 183 -9.24 2.06 13.87
N ASP A 184 -9.12 1.05 14.71
CA ASP A 184 -8.13 1.03 15.78
C ASP A 184 -6.74 0.72 15.22
N HIS A 185 -5.73 1.06 16.02
CA HIS A 185 -4.33 0.85 15.67
C HIS A 185 -4.05 -0.63 15.31
N SER A 186 -4.72 -1.58 15.96
CA SER A 186 -4.50 -3.02 15.75
C SER A 186 -4.93 -3.48 14.36
N ASN A 187 -6.10 -3.03 13.88
CA ASN A 187 -6.59 -3.38 12.55
C ASN A 187 -5.79 -2.65 11.46
N LEU A 188 -5.43 -1.39 11.68
CA LEU A 188 -4.59 -0.62 10.74
C LEU A 188 -3.18 -1.21 10.63
N SER A 189 -2.58 -1.60 11.74
CA SER A 189 -1.29 -2.28 11.82
C SER A 189 -1.30 -3.59 11.04
N ARG A 190 -2.22 -4.51 11.37
CA ARG A 190 -2.36 -5.80 10.68
C ARG A 190 -2.64 -5.63 9.18
N PHE A 191 -3.42 -4.62 8.80
CA PHE A 191 -3.66 -4.30 7.40
C PHE A 191 -2.38 -3.86 6.71
N TYR A 192 -1.63 -2.94 7.33
CA TYR A 192 -0.39 -2.41 6.79
C TYR A 192 0.67 -3.51 6.60
N GLU A 193 0.90 -4.33 7.63
CA GLU A 193 1.86 -5.44 7.58
C GLU A 193 1.57 -6.41 6.43
N ARG A 194 0.28 -6.69 6.17
CA ARG A 194 -0.11 -7.57 5.06
C ARG A 194 0.21 -6.97 3.69
N ILE A 195 0.08 -5.65 3.54
CA ILE A 195 0.15 -4.97 2.24
C ILE A 195 1.47 -4.24 1.98
N GLU A 196 2.39 -4.22 2.95
CA GLU A 196 3.66 -3.48 2.93
C GLU A 196 4.43 -3.69 1.61
N ASP A 197 4.62 -4.95 1.22
CA ASP A 197 5.37 -5.31 0.00
C ASP A 197 4.51 -5.34 -1.28
N SER A 198 3.19 -5.18 -1.15
CA SER A 198 2.26 -5.37 -2.27
C SER A 198 2.46 -4.36 -3.40
N SER A 199 2.90 -3.14 -3.07
CA SER A 199 3.19 -2.11 -4.06
C SER A 199 4.38 -2.49 -4.95
N ILE A 200 5.43 -3.08 -4.37
CA ILE A 200 6.61 -3.53 -5.11
C ILE A 200 6.26 -4.75 -5.96
N LEU A 201 5.55 -5.72 -5.38
CA LEU A 201 5.07 -6.90 -6.10
C LEU A 201 4.21 -6.51 -7.31
N PHE A 202 3.28 -5.58 -7.12
CA PHE A 202 2.43 -5.06 -8.19
C PHE A 202 3.23 -4.40 -9.31
N LEU A 203 4.15 -3.50 -8.98
CA LEU A 203 4.96 -2.81 -9.97
C LEU A 203 5.88 -3.80 -10.72
N SER A 204 6.47 -4.77 -10.03
CA SER A 204 7.31 -5.81 -10.64
C SER A 204 6.51 -6.64 -11.62
N SER A 205 5.36 -7.16 -11.19
CA SER A 205 4.48 -7.99 -12.03
C SER A 205 3.93 -7.22 -13.23
N LEU A 206 3.58 -5.94 -13.03
CA LEU A 206 3.18 -5.06 -14.13
C LEU A 206 4.33 -4.87 -15.14
N SER A 207 5.58 -4.79 -14.66
CA SER A 207 6.74 -4.66 -15.53
C SER A 207 6.98 -5.88 -16.41
N GLU A 208 6.77 -7.07 -15.88
CA GLU A 208 6.88 -8.32 -16.64
C GLU A 208 5.83 -8.36 -17.76
N GLU A 209 4.57 -8.04 -17.46
CA GLU A 209 3.51 -8.00 -18.46
C GLU A 209 3.72 -6.90 -19.51
N ILE A 210 4.22 -5.72 -19.12
CA ILE A 210 4.59 -4.69 -20.11
C ILE A 210 5.77 -5.16 -20.98
N ILE A 211 6.82 -5.76 -20.42
CA ILE A 211 7.95 -6.29 -21.20
C ILE A 211 7.45 -7.33 -22.20
N LYS A 212 6.60 -8.26 -21.75
CA LYS A 212 6.00 -9.27 -22.61
C LYS A 212 5.17 -8.63 -23.73
N GLU A 213 4.37 -7.62 -23.42
CA GLU A 213 3.60 -6.89 -24.43
C GLU A 213 4.50 -6.12 -25.42
N PHE A 214 5.68 -5.65 -25.02
CA PHE A 214 6.59 -4.96 -25.94
C PHE A 214 7.50 -5.87 -26.76
N TYR A 215 7.81 -7.07 -26.27
CA TYR A 215 8.92 -7.86 -26.82
C TYR A 215 8.57 -9.31 -27.17
N ASP A 216 7.41 -9.83 -26.74
CA ASP A 216 6.94 -11.16 -27.12
C ASP A 216 6.03 -11.06 -28.35
N PHE A 217 6.62 -11.23 -29.54
CA PHE A 217 5.91 -11.25 -30.82
C PHE A 217 5.70 -12.70 -31.28
N ASN A 218 4.67 -13.35 -30.75
CA ASN A 218 4.22 -14.63 -31.27
C ASN A 218 3.44 -14.46 -32.60
N ASP A 219 3.23 -15.56 -33.32
CA ASP A 219 2.56 -15.56 -34.62
C ASP A 219 1.16 -14.91 -34.58
N THR A 220 0.41 -15.13 -33.50
CA THR A 220 -0.91 -14.51 -33.30
C THR A 220 -0.81 -12.99 -33.24
N LYS A 221 0.15 -12.46 -32.47
CA LYS A 221 0.35 -11.02 -32.33
C LYS A 221 0.89 -10.39 -33.60
N ILE A 222 1.82 -11.06 -34.28
CA ILE A 222 2.31 -10.64 -35.60
C ILE A 222 1.15 -10.57 -36.60
N LYS A 223 0.27 -11.58 -36.59
CA LYS A 223 -0.92 -11.60 -37.44
C LYS A 223 -1.87 -10.44 -37.13
N ILE A 224 -2.21 -10.21 -35.87
CA ILE A 224 -3.08 -9.09 -35.46
C ILE A 224 -2.48 -7.74 -35.89
N LEU A 225 -1.17 -7.55 -35.69
CA LEU A 225 -0.46 -6.35 -36.14
C LEU A 225 -0.50 -6.19 -37.66
N ALA A 226 -0.25 -7.27 -38.39
CA ALA A 226 -0.32 -7.26 -39.85
C ALA A 226 -1.72 -6.88 -40.34
N GLU A 227 -2.78 -7.47 -39.76
CA GLU A 227 -4.17 -7.14 -40.06
C GLU A 227 -4.48 -5.67 -39.75
N HIS A 228 -4.12 -5.18 -38.57
CA HIS A 228 -4.36 -3.78 -38.19
C HIS A 228 -3.63 -2.79 -39.09
N VAL A 229 -2.36 -3.03 -39.38
CA VAL A 229 -1.54 -2.10 -40.17
C VAL A 229 -1.94 -2.13 -41.64
N THR A 230 -2.28 -3.30 -42.19
CA THR A 230 -2.70 -3.42 -43.59
C THR A 230 -4.16 -3.06 -43.84
N THR A 231 -4.95 -2.84 -42.79
CA THR A 231 -6.33 -2.37 -42.91
C THR A 231 -6.37 -1.04 -43.66
N GLY A 232 -6.99 -1.03 -44.84
CA GLY A 232 -7.07 0.15 -45.70
C GLY A 232 -5.84 0.39 -46.59
N MET A 233 -4.81 -0.46 -46.54
CA MET A 233 -3.68 -0.42 -47.47
C MET A 233 -4.01 -1.19 -48.75
N ASN A 234 -3.56 -0.65 -49.89
CA ASN A 234 -3.48 -1.41 -51.13
C ASN A 234 -2.17 -2.22 -51.20
N LYS A 235 -2.06 -3.08 -52.21
CA LYS A 235 -0.90 -3.95 -52.40
C LYS A 235 0.42 -3.16 -52.51
N GLU A 236 0.45 -2.09 -53.30
CA GLU A 236 1.65 -1.28 -53.52
C GLU A 236 2.17 -0.65 -52.21
N THR A 237 1.27 -0.07 -51.40
CA THR A 237 1.62 0.51 -50.08
C THR A 237 2.12 -0.56 -49.12
N SER A 238 1.49 -1.75 -49.15
CA SER A 238 1.90 -2.89 -48.31
C SER A 238 3.31 -3.37 -48.65
N GLU A 239 3.64 -3.46 -49.95
CA GLU A 239 4.99 -3.83 -50.41
C GLU A 239 6.05 -2.80 -49.99
N LYS A 240 5.73 -1.50 -50.07
CA LYS A 240 6.61 -0.43 -49.57
C LYS A 240 6.87 -0.56 -48.07
N LEU A 241 5.84 -0.87 -47.27
CA LEU A 241 6.00 -1.09 -45.83
C LEU A 241 6.92 -2.29 -45.54
N ILE A 242 6.74 -3.41 -46.25
CA ILE A 242 7.58 -4.61 -46.08
C ILE A 242 9.05 -4.30 -46.36
N LEU A 243 9.34 -3.55 -47.43
CA LEU A 243 10.70 -3.13 -47.75
C LEU A 243 11.29 -2.25 -46.65
N LYS A 244 10.54 -1.26 -46.15
CA LYS A 244 11.00 -0.40 -45.06
C LYS A 244 11.26 -1.16 -43.76
N ILE A 245 10.45 -2.17 -43.44
CA ILE A 245 10.71 -3.03 -42.29
C ILE A 245 12.00 -3.82 -42.49
N LYS A 246 12.22 -4.42 -43.67
CA LYS A 246 13.46 -5.16 -43.97
C LYS A 246 14.71 -4.29 -43.86
N ASP A 247 14.66 -3.05 -44.35
CA ASP A 247 15.77 -2.09 -44.25
C ASP A 247 16.14 -1.78 -42.79
N ILE A 248 15.19 -1.78 -41.85
CA ILE A 248 15.45 -1.51 -40.42
C ILE A 248 16.20 -2.67 -39.75
N PHE A 249 16.04 -3.90 -40.25
CA PHE A 249 16.66 -5.10 -39.68
C PHE A 249 17.90 -5.59 -40.43
N SER A 250 18.22 -4.98 -41.58
CA SER A 250 19.43 -5.26 -42.37
C SER A 250 20.64 -4.51 -41.83
#